data_AF-A0A261Y276-F1
#
_entry.id   AF-A0A261Y276-F1
#
_cell.length_a   1.000
_cell.length_b   1.000
_cell.length_c   1.000
_cell.angle_alpha   90.00
_cell.angle_beta   90.00
_cell.angle_gamma   90.00
#
_symmetry.space_group_name_H-M   'P 1'
#
loop_
_entity.id
_entity.type
_entity.pdbx_description
1 polymer ?
#
loop_
_entity_poly.entity_id
_entity_poly.type
_entity_poly.pdbx_seq_one_letter_code
_entity_poly.pdbx_strand_id
1 'polypeptide(L)'
;MESDYGLHKEELENLVRIVERVQELNRAAVEGSIDSKAELDRLLKHHRLEDVDDPSKLELVHVLEKRLQTRVFRSGLASDMDQARLMVKHRWIKIDGKVNNSPGYIVQNHEERSIVLDPPPDQQEAAMKGNNPMSNKKRKHGSDDDSDPRKKFTPDEMLEGANYYFEHGLRKVVPYFFLYKTFAKKRWLGRTVFDVFSTEFRDQTSEYYRSAIEKGLVMVNNETCAIDQKLKQSDLISHKIHRHEPPVTASKINIIHRDDDLLVINKPGSIPVHPSGRYRHNTITHILMKEYGFKHLFPINRLDRLTSGVMFLGLTPAKASEFEALLHAREIHKEYVCRVLGEFPENVVNCTEPIKTVAHKLGLNCVDPDGKPSATEFERLSYNGRTSVVIARPKTGRTHQIRVHLQFLGYPIANDPLYCNEVIWGEDLGKAFLPSQQQQVIERLSAAKAESTQLGGAAIPTPKNRQSASIPETCEHCHLETLFDPEPDQLYIWLHAYKYNGDDWCYTTEMPEWSQKDYDDAKIVQRHQELARQRALLP
;
A
#
# COMPACT_ATOMS: atom_id res chain seq x y z
N MET A 1 4.74 18.75 -11.88
CA MET A 1 4.72 20.15 -11.40
C MET A 1 4.46 20.27 -9.90
N GLU A 2 3.31 19.82 -9.35
CA GLU A 2 3.07 19.90 -7.89
C GLU A 2 4.11 19.13 -7.06
N SER A 3 4.50 17.92 -7.51
CA SER A 3 5.56 17.10 -6.90
C SER A 3 6.95 17.74 -7.00
N ASP A 4 7.25 18.39 -8.12
CA ASP A 4 8.62 18.78 -8.48
C ASP A 4 9.05 20.08 -7.78
N TYR A 5 8.08 20.90 -7.35
CA TYR A 5 8.33 22.19 -6.68
C TYR A 5 7.71 22.27 -5.27
N GLY A 6 7.14 21.17 -4.77
CA GLY A 6 6.67 21.02 -3.39
C GLY A 6 5.57 22.01 -2.97
N LEU A 7 4.65 22.32 -3.88
CA LEU A 7 3.55 23.30 -3.70
C LEU A 7 2.20 22.60 -3.55
N HIS A 8 1.32 23.17 -2.74
CA HIS A 8 -0.09 22.80 -2.73
C HIS A 8 -0.83 23.45 -3.91
N LYS A 9 -1.89 22.80 -4.39
CA LYS A 9 -2.71 23.24 -5.52
C LYS A 9 -3.13 24.72 -5.43
N GLU A 10 -3.55 25.18 -4.26
CA GLU A 10 -3.99 26.56 -4.01
C GLU A 10 -2.85 27.58 -4.15
N GLU A 11 -1.63 27.23 -3.74
CA GLU A 11 -0.44 28.09 -3.90
C GLU A 11 -0.03 28.18 -5.38
N LEU A 12 -0.15 27.07 -6.12
CA LEU A 12 0.11 27.03 -7.56
C LEU A 12 -0.88 27.91 -8.33
N GLU A 13 -2.18 27.80 -8.03
CA GLU A 13 -3.23 28.62 -8.63
C GLU A 13 -3.01 30.12 -8.38
N ASN A 14 -2.55 30.51 -7.19
CA ASN A 14 -2.22 31.89 -6.88
C ASN A 14 -1.03 32.42 -7.71
N LEU A 15 0.02 31.62 -7.89
CA LEU A 15 1.17 32.01 -8.72
C LEU A 15 0.80 32.13 -10.21
N VAL A 16 -0.08 31.25 -10.70
CA VAL A 16 -0.61 31.34 -12.07
C VAL A 16 -1.32 32.68 -12.28
N ARG A 17 -2.21 33.08 -11.35
CA ARG A 17 -2.92 34.36 -11.43
C ARG A 17 -1.99 35.57 -11.46
N ILE A 18 -0.90 35.52 -10.70
CA ILE A 18 0.11 36.60 -10.66
C ILE A 18 0.79 36.71 -12.03
N VAL A 19 1.20 35.59 -12.63
CA VAL A 19 1.85 35.57 -13.94
C VAL A 19 0.90 36.09 -15.03
N GLU A 20 -0.35 35.65 -15.03
CA GLU A 20 -1.38 36.12 -15.97
C GLU A 20 -1.60 37.63 -15.86
N ARG A 21 -1.68 38.15 -14.62
CA ARG A 21 -1.86 39.59 -14.38
C ARG A 21 -0.67 40.43 -14.81
N VAL A 22 0.56 39.94 -14.60
CA VAL A 22 1.79 40.60 -15.09
C VAL A 22 1.78 40.70 -16.62
N GLN A 23 1.46 39.61 -17.31
CA GLN A 23 1.39 39.61 -18.77
C GLN A 23 0.29 40.54 -19.31
N GLU A 24 -0.87 40.58 -18.65
CA GLU A 24 -1.98 41.48 -19.00
C GLU A 24 -1.57 42.95 -18.89
N LEU A 25 -1.03 43.36 -17.74
CA LEU A 25 -0.59 44.73 -17.49
C LEU A 25 0.56 45.13 -18.44
N ASN A 26 1.46 44.20 -18.77
CA ASN A 26 2.53 44.45 -19.73
C ASN A 26 1.99 44.70 -21.15
N ARG A 27 0.98 43.96 -21.61
CA ARG A 27 0.32 44.23 -22.91
C ARG A 27 -0.30 45.63 -22.93
N ALA A 28 -1.07 45.99 -21.89
CA ALA A 28 -1.70 47.30 -21.78
C ALA A 28 -0.69 48.45 -21.67
N ALA A 29 0.45 48.24 -21.01
CA ALA A 29 1.53 49.22 -20.93
C ALA A 29 2.23 49.45 -22.29
N VAL A 30 2.44 48.40 -23.08
CA VAL A 30 3.00 48.48 -24.45
C VAL A 30 2.04 49.23 -25.39
N GLU A 31 0.73 49.11 -25.19
CA GLU A 31 -0.32 49.84 -25.92
C GLU A 31 -0.43 51.33 -25.51
N GLY A 32 0.39 51.81 -24.57
CA GLY A 32 0.50 53.22 -24.21
C GLY A 32 -0.26 53.66 -22.95
N SER A 33 -0.79 52.72 -22.16
CA SER A 33 -1.46 53.04 -20.88
C SER A 33 -0.45 53.37 -19.77
N ILE A 34 -0.38 54.65 -19.38
CA ILE A 34 0.49 55.14 -18.29
C ILE A 34 0.13 54.50 -16.95
N ASP A 35 -1.16 54.37 -16.64
CA ASP A 35 -1.64 53.77 -15.39
C ASP A 35 -1.28 52.29 -15.30
N SER A 36 -1.39 51.56 -16.40
CA SER A 36 -1.03 50.13 -16.47
C SER A 36 0.47 49.91 -16.26
N LYS A 37 1.32 50.82 -16.75
CA LYS A 37 2.76 50.78 -16.51
C LYS A 37 3.10 50.99 -15.04
N ALA A 38 2.48 51.98 -14.40
CA ALA A 38 2.67 52.23 -12.97
C ALA A 38 2.14 51.08 -12.09
N GLU A 39 1.04 50.43 -12.50
CA GLU A 39 0.50 49.25 -11.84
C GLU A 39 1.39 48.02 -12.02
N LEU A 40 1.92 47.80 -13.23
CA LEU A 40 2.89 46.75 -13.53
C LEU A 40 4.13 46.87 -12.64
N ASP A 41 4.72 48.07 -12.55
CA ASP A 41 5.90 48.33 -11.73
C ASP A 41 5.63 48.05 -10.24
N ARG A 42 4.43 48.41 -9.75
CA ARG A 42 4.02 48.09 -8.36
C ARG A 42 3.86 46.59 -8.13
N LEU A 43 3.27 45.88 -9.09
CA LEU A 43 3.03 44.44 -9.00
C LEU A 43 4.34 43.64 -9.03
N LEU A 44 5.25 43.98 -9.95
CA LEU A 44 6.59 43.40 -10.02
C LEU A 44 7.35 43.64 -8.71
N LYS A 45 7.30 44.86 -8.18
CA LYS A 45 7.92 45.18 -6.89
C LYS A 45 7.31 44.43 -5.71
N HIS A 46 5.98 44.28 -5.67
CA HIS A 46 5.30 43.57 -4.59
C HIS A 46 5.69 42.09 -4.55
N HIS A 47 5.81 41.46 -5.73
CA HIS A 47 6.15 40.05 -5.86
C HIS A 47 7.64 39.77 -6.04
N ARG A 48 8.50 40.79 -5.96
CA ARG A 48 9.95 40.68 -6.12
C ARG A 48 10.36 40.10 -7.49
N LEU A 49 9.73 40.57 -8.56
CA LEU A 49 9.97 40.16 -9.95
C LEU A 49 10.58 41.28 -10.80
N GLU A 50 11.20 42.28 -10.18
CA GLU A 50 11.79 43.43 -10.88
C GLU A 50 12.94 43.02 -11.82
N ASP A 51 13.65 41.94 -11.49
CA ASP A 51 14.77 41.38 -12.26
C ASP A 51 14.29 40.47 -13.42
N VAL A 52 13.08 40.67 -13.92
CA VAL A 52 12.54 39.97 -15.10
C VAL A 52 12.74 40.85 -16.32
N ASP A 53 13.64 40.44 -17.21
CA ASP A 53 14.06 41.25 -18.37
C ASP A 53 12.90 41.55 -19.35
N ASP A 54 11.99 40.58 -19.53
CA ASP A 54 10.84 40.70 -20.43
C ASP A 54 9.58 40.13 -19.75
N PRO A 55 8.75 40.98 -19.11
CA PRO A 55 7.52 40.54 -18.44
C PRO A 55 6.52 39.86 -19.38
N SER A 56 6.60 40.07 -20.71
CA SER A 56 5.74 39.39 -21.68
C SER A 56 6.02 37.89 -21.80
N LYS A 57 7.24 37.46 -21.45
CA LYS A 57 7.69 36.07 -21.50
C LYS A 57 7.71 35.39 -20.14
N LEU A 58 7.21 36.07 -19.10
CA LEU A 58 7.15 35.49 -17.77
C LEU A 58 6.17 34.32 -17.77
N GLU A 59 6.68 33.10 -17.68
CA GLU A 59 5.91 31.89 -17.38
C GLU A 59 6.03 31.46 -15.92
N LEU A 60 5.10 30.62 -15.45
CA LEU A 60 5.08 30.06 -14.09
C LEU A 60 6.43 29.43 -13.69
N VAL A 61 7.09 28.72 -14.61
CA VAL A 61 8.36 28.04 -14.35
C VAL A 61 9.44 29.02 -13.88
N HIS A 62 9.50 30.23 -14.43
CA HIS A 62 10.47 31.25 -14.05
C HIS A 62 10.28 31.71 -12.60
N VAL A 63 9.02 31.87 -12.17
CA VAL A 63 8.69 32.23 -10.79
C VAL A 63 9.06 31.07 -9.84
N LEU A 64 8.77 29.84 -10.25
CA LEU A 64 9.10 28.63 -9.47
C LEU A 64 10.61 28.43 -9.31
N GLU A 65 11.40 28.71 -10.34
CA GLU A 65 12.86 28.60 -10.32
C GLU A 65 13.54 29.67 -9.47
N LYS A 66 12.94 30.86 -9.34
CA LYS A 66 13.45 31.93 -8.48
C LYS A 66 13.13 31.75 -6.99
N ARG A 67 12.28 30.79 -6.59
CA ARG A 67 11.97 30.54 -5.16
C ARG A 67 13.20 30.07 -4.39
N LEU A 68 13.32 30.52 -3.14
CA LEU A 68 14.46 30.24 -2.28
C LEU A 68 14.71 28.74 -2.09
N GLN A 69 13.66 27.95 -1.81
CA GLN A 69 13.79 26.50 -1.72
C GLN A 69 14.31 25.87 -3.03
N THR A 70 13.87 26.38 -4.18
CA THR A 70 14.32 25.89 -5.50
C THR A 70 15.78 26.25 -5.74
N ARG A 71 16.20 27.47 -5.38
CA ARG A 71 17.60 27.91 -5.46
C ARG A 71 18.52 27.13 -4.52
N VAL A 72 18.07 26.84 -3.30
CA VAL A 72 18.81 26.01 -2.33
C VAL A 72 19.00 24.58 -2.84
N PHE A 73 17.98 23.99 -3.46
CA PHE A 73 18.10 22.69 -4.10
C PHE A 73 19.04 22.73 -5.33
N ARG A 74 18.82 23.66 -6.27
CA ARG A 74 19.59 23.77 -7.52
C ARG A 74 21.06 24.13 -7.31
N SER A 75 21.38 24.84 -6.22
CA SER A 75 22.77 25.14 -5.82
C SER A 75 23.50 23.96 -5.18
N GLY A 76 22.82 22.82 -4.98
CA GLY A 76 23.39 21.62 -4.36
C GLY A 76 23.52 21.70 -2.84
N LEU A 77 22.99 22.76 -2.20
CA LEU A 77 22.96 22.86 -0.73
C LEU A 77 22.00 21.86 -0.09
N ALA A 78 21.01 21.37 -0.84
CA ALA A 78 20.08 20.32 -0.44
C ALA A 78 20.01 19.22 -1.52
N SER A 79 19.85 17.97 -1.08
CA SER A 79 19.75 16.78 -1.94
C SER A 79 18.37 16.59 -2.57
N ASP A 80 17.32 17.17 -1.97
CA ASP A 80 15.96 17.18 -2.51
C ASP A 80 15.20 18.46 -2.11
N MET A 81 14.01 18.63 -2.70
CA MET A 81 13.17 19.83 -2.53
C MET A 81 12.57 19.95 -1.12
N ASP A 82 12.27 18.84 -0.46
CA ASP A 82 11.71 18.81 0.89
C ASP A 82 12.78 19.19 1.93
N GLN A 83 14.00 18.70 1.73
CA GLN A 83 15.17 19.10 2.51
C GLN A 83 15.45 20.59 2.34
N ALA A 84 15.45 21.12 1.10
CA ALA A 84 15.63 22.54 0.86
C ALA A 84 14.57 23.39 1.59
N ARG A 85 13.30 22.98 1.54
CA ARG A 85 12.20 23.63 2.24
C ARG A 85 12.39 23.61 3.76
N LEU A 86 12.87 22.49 4.31
CA LEU A 86 13.16 22.34 5.74
C LEU A 86 14.32 23.22 6.18
N MET A 87 15.43 23.27 5.43
CA MET A 87 16.57 24.15 5.74
C MET A 87 16.15 25.61 5.84
N VAL A 88 15.30 26.08 4.91
CA VAL A 88 14.74 27.43 4.95
C VAL A 88 13.86 27.61 6.19
N LYS A 89 12.89 26.71 6.44
CA LYS A 89 12.01 26.80 7.63
C LYS A 89 12.78 26.80 8.95
N HIS A 90 13.89 26.05 9.02
CA HIS A 90 14.76 25.96 10.19
C HIS A 90 15.75 27.11 10.33
N ARG A 91 15.67 28.14 9.47
CA ARG A 91 16.51 29.35 9.53
C ARG A 91 18.00 29.07 9.27
N TRP A 92 18.30 28.00 8.52
CA TRP A 92 19.68 27.63 8.17
C TRP A 92 20.20 28.35 6.94
N ILE A 93 19.32 29.00 6.18
CA ILE A 93 19.71 29.71 4.96
C ILE A 93 19.78 31.21 5.23
N LYS A 94 20.92 31.81 4.91
CA LYS A 94 21.11 33.26 4.90
C LYS A 94 21.24 33.77 3.48
N ILE A 95 20.70 34.96 3.26
CA ILE A 95 20.83 35.76 2.04
C ILE A 95 21.34 37.13 2.49
N ASP A 96 22.47 37.59 1.94
CA ASP A 96 23.15 38.83 2.36
C ASP A 96 23.38 38.91 3.89
N GLY A 97 23.73 37.77 4.50
CA GLY A 97 23.95 37.68 5.94
C GLY A 97 22.69 37.70 6.82
N LYS A 98 21.48 37.84 6.22
CA LYS A 98 20.19 37.81 6.94
C LYS A 98 19.51 36.47 6.76
N VAL A 99 18.92 35.96 7.85
CA VAL A 99 18.16 34.71 7.85
C VAL A 99 16.84 34.91 7.10
N ASN A 100 16.54 34.01 6.17
CA ASN A 100 15.24 33.94 5.53
C ASN A 100 14.58 32.59 5.82
N ASN A 101 13.33 32.62 6.29
CA ASN A 101 12.58 31.43 6.69
C ASN A 101 11.33 31.16 5.86
N SER A 102 11.14 31.92 4.78
CA SER A 102 10.03 31.75 3.85
C SER A 102 10.48 30.95 2.64
N PRO A 103 10.06 29.68 2.48
CA PRO A 103 10.45 28.88 1.33
C PRO A 103 9.92 29.44 -0.01
N GLY A 104 8.82 30.22 0.04
CA GLY A 104 8.27 30.95 -1.09
C GLY A 104 8.93 32.29 -1.38
N TYR A 105 9.98 32.69 -0.66
CA TYR A 105 10.73 33.91 -0.95
C TYR A 105 11.31 33.86 -2.36
N ILE A 106 11.05 34.88 -3.18
CA ILE A 106 11.62 35.01 -4.52
C ILE A 106 12.99 35.65 -4.39
N VAL A 107 14.04 34.95 -4.80
CA VAL A 107 15.44 35.38 -4.75
C VAL A 107 15.74 36.24 -5.97
N GLN A 108 16.25 37.44 -5.75
CA GLN A 108 16.71 38.33 -6.82
C GLN A 108 18.05 37.85 -7.41
N ASN A 109 18.36 38.26 -8.63
CA ASN A 109 19.57 37.79 -9.33
C ASN A 109 20.86 38.17 -8.57
N HIS A 110 20.86 39.33 -7.90
CA HIS A 110 21.99 39.77 -7.08
C HIS A 110 22.12 39.03 -5.74
N GLU A 111 21.01 38.51 -5.20
CA GLU A 111 20.95 37.75 -3.94
C GLU A 111 21.42 36.30 -4.12
N GLU A 112 21.38 35.76 -5.35
CA GLU A 112 21.65 34.34 -5.60
C GLU A 112 23.06 33.90 -5.15
N ARG A 113 24.05 34.78 -5.31
CA ARG A 113 25.45 34.50 -4.91
C ARG A 113 25.70 34.60 -3.41
N SER A 114 24.76 35.16 -2.65
CA SER A 114 24.89 35.34 -1.20
C SER A 114 24.08 34.32 -0.39
N ILE A 115 23.45 33.35 -1.07
CA ILE A 115 22.81 32.20 -0.42
C ILE A 115 23.89 31.33 0.22
N VAL A 116 23.86 31.23 1.54
CA VAL A 116 24.77 30.38 2.30
C VAL A 116 24.02 29.55 3.33
N LEU A 117 24.51 28.32 3.54
CA LEU A 117 24.08 27.43 4.59
C LEU A 117 24.84 27.76 5.88
N ASP A 118 24.13 28.31 6.87
CA ASP A 118 24.65 28.73 8.17
C ASP A 118 23.79 28.16 9.32
N PRO A 119 23.88 26.84 9.58
CA PRO A 119 23.14 26.19 10.65
C PRO A 119 23.76 26.54 12.02
N PRO A 120 22.96 26.60 13.10
CA PRO A 120 23.45 26.77 14.47
C PRO A 120 24.55 25.75 14.84
N PRO A 121 25.50 26.09 15.74
CA PRO A 121 26.62 25.22 16.10
C PRO A 121 26.21 23.80 16.55
N ASP A 122 25.06 23.66 17.21
CA ASP A 122 24.49 22.38 17.65
C ASP A 122 23.88 21.54 16.50
N GLN A 123 23.81 22.09 15.29
CA GLN A 123 23.13 21.49 14.12
C GLN A 123 24.01 21.38 12.87
N GLN A 124 25.27 21.83 12.94
CA GLN A 124 26.24 21.75 11.84
C GLN A 124 26.47 20.31 11.34
N GLU A 125 26.53 19.33 12.25
CA GLU A 125 26.73 17.93 11.91
C GLU A 125 25.49 17.29 11.22
N ALA A 126 24.29 17.78 11.52
CA ALA A 126 23.04 17.35 10.90
C ALA A 126 22.88 17.93 9.48
N ALA A 127 23.29 19.18 9.30
CA ALA A 127 23.28 19.87 8.00
C ALA A 127 24.26 19.23 6.99
N MET A 128 25.45 18.78 7.44
CA MET A 128 26.43 18.12 6.57
C MET A 128 26.07 16.67 6.20
N LYS A 129 25.30 15.96 7.04
CA LYS A 129 24.94 14.54 6.81
C LYS A 129 23.61 14.34 6.08
N GLY A 130 22.97 15.41 5.61
CA GLY A 130 21.63 15.34 5.00
C GLY A 130 20.53 14.82 5.93
N ASN A 131 20.79 14.79 7.24
CA ASN A 131 19.92 14.16 8.22
C ASN A 131 19.00 15.19 8.88
N ASN A 132 17.70 14.90 8.84
CA ASN A 132 16.63 15.75 9.36
C ASN A 132 16.77 16.02 10.89
N PRO A 133 16.98 17.27 11.33
CA PRO A 133 17.18 17.62 12.74
C PRO A 133 15.91 17.56 13.60
N MET A 134 14.72 17.30 13.00
CA MET A 134 13.46 17.13 13.74
C MET A 134 12.88 15.72 13.74
N SER A 135 13.60 14.71 13.24
CA SER A 135 13.22 13.30 13.51
C SER A 135 13.90 12.70 14.74
N ASN A 136 14.92 13.36 15.29
CA ASN A 136 15.64 12.89 16.48
C ASN A 136 15.93 14.04 17.44
N LYS A 137 14.90 14.53 18.13
CA LYS A 137 15.13 14.93 19.53
C LYS A 137 15.50 13.64 20.26
N LYS A 138 16.80 13.35 20.35
CA LYS A 138 17.32 12.53 21.45
C LYS A 138 16.77 13.14 22.72
N ARG A 139 15.75 12.49 23.29
CA ARG A 139 15.42 12.62 24.69
C ARG A 139 16.76 12.48 25.43
N LYS A 140 17.17 13.55 26.11
CA LYS A 140 18.16 13.44 27.18
C LYS A 140 17.73 12.24 28.03
N HIS A 141 18.67 11.34 28.29
CA HIS A 141 18.49 10.13 29.09
C HIS A 141 17.41 10.30 30.16
N GLY A 142 16.30 9.60 29.96
CA GLY A 142 15.12 9.64 30.80
C GLY A 142 14.09 8.68 30.21
N SER A 143 14.27 7.39 30.52
CA SER A 143 13.48 6.21 30.15
C SER A 143 13.16 6.05 28.65
N ASP A 144 13.45 4.87 28.10
CA ASP A 144 12.85 4.40 26.85
C ASP A 144 11.33 4.47 26.97
N ASP A 145 10.76 5.56 26.46
CA ASP A 145 9.32 5.76 26.48
C ASP A 145 8.73 4.98 25.31
N ASP A 146 8.39 3.74 25.61
CA ASP A 146 7.75 2.75 24.74
C ASP A 146 6.36 3.19 24.23
N SER A 147 5.98 4.46 24.42
CA SER A 147 4.68 5.02 24.07
C SER A 147 4.58 5.67 22.68
N ASP A 148 5.68 5.96 21.95
CA ASP A 148 5.56 6.55 20.59
C ASP A 148 5.10 5.51 19.55
N PRO A 149 3.88 5.63 18.98
CA PRO A 149 3.37 4.72 17.96
C PRO A 149 4.17 4.74 16.64
N ARG A 150 5.08 5.71 16.45
CA ARG A 150 5.93 5.83 15.25
C ARG A 150 7.28 5.15 15.42
N LYS A 151 7.59 4.59 16.61
CA LYS A 151 8.82 3.83 16.84
C LYS A 151 8.88 2.66 15.85
N LYS A 152 9.97 2.57 15.09
CA LYS A 152 10.26 1.40 14.26
C LYS A 152 10.76 0.29 15.17
N PHE A 153 10.13 -0.88 15.09
CA PHE A 153 10.58 -2.06 15.81
C PHE A 153 11.94 -2.52 15.26
N THR A 154 12.85 -2.86 16.15
CA THR A 154 14.06 -3.62 15.82
C THR A 154 13.67 -5.03 15.35
N PRO A 155 14.54 -5.73 14.59
CA PRO A 155 14.28 -7.10 14.19
C PRO A 155 13.94 -8.02 15.38
N ASP A 156 14.63 -7.85 16.51
CA ASP A 156 14.39 -8.65 17.71
C ASP A 156 13.00 -8.34 18.33
N GLU A 157 12.61 -7.07 18.43
CA GLU A 157 11.26 -6.66 18.87
C GLU A 157 10.17 -7.11 17.88
N MET A 158 10.48 -7.26 16.59
CA MET A 158 9.53 -7.81 15.61
C MET A 158 9.30 -9.32 15.83
N LEU A 159 10.33 -10.03 16.27
CA LEU A 159 10.30 -11.47 16.52
C LEU A 159 9.80 -11.85 17.91
N GLU A 160 9.74 -10.90 18.84
CA GLU A 160 9.22 -11.12 20.19
C GLU A 160 7.79 -11.70 20.14
N GLY A 161 7.56 -12.76 20.92
CA GLY A 161 6.26 -13.44 20.99
C GLY A 161 5.91 -14.32 19.79
N ALA A 162 6.75 -14.38 18.74
CA ALA A 162 6.54 -15.28 17.62
C ALA A 162 6.79 -16.73 18.08
N ASN A 163 5.75 -17.47 18.45
CA ASN A 163 5.85 -18.89 18.78
C ASN A 163 5.09 -19.70 17.72
N TYR A 164 5.82 -20.41 16.86
CA TYR A 164 5.22 -21.21 15.79
C TYR A 164 5.05 -22.66 16.23
N TYR A 165 3.99 -23.30 15.77
CA TYR A 165 3.82 -24.74 15.79
C TYR A 165 3.27 -25.21 14.44
N PHE A 166 3.50 -26.49 14.14
CA PHE A 166 3.13 -27.08 12.86
C PHE A 166 2.21 -28.26 13.06
N GLU A 167 1.10 -28.29 12.33
CA GLU A 167 0.06 -29.29 12.48
C GLU A 167 -0.65 -29.46 11.14
N HIS A 168 -0.89 -30.70 10.69
CA HIS A 168 -1.61 -31.01 9.44
C HIS A 168 -1.10 -30.28 8.18
N GLY A 169 0.21 -30.02 8.09
CA GLY A 169 0.80 -29.27 6.97
C GLY A 169 0.58 -27.75 7.02
N LEU A 170 0.08 -27.24 8.14
CA LEU A 170 -0.13 -25.82 8.41
C LEU A 170 0.88 -25.29 9.44
N ARG A 171 1.29 -24.04 9.23
CA ARG A 171 2.03 -23.21 10.17
C ARG A 171 1.05 -22.36 10.95
N LYS A 172 1.07 -22.52 12.28
CA LYS A 172 0.22 -21.81 13.21
C LYS A 172 1.08 -20.99 14.17
N VAL A 173 0.51 -19.89 14.67
CA VAL A 173 1.13 -19.04 15.70
C VAL A 173 0.37 -19.26 16.99
N VAL A 174 1.06 -19.53 18.08
CA VAL A 174 0.45 -19.52 19.42
C VAL A 174 -0.15 -18.13 19.65
N PRO A 175 -1.43 -18.02 20.05
CA PRO A 175 -2.05 -16.72 20.32
C PRO A 175 -1.26 -15.88 21.31
N TYR A 176 -1.26 -14.56 21.10
CA TYR A 176 -0.45 -13.63 21.88
C TYR A 176 -1.15 -12.29 22.05
N PHE A 177 -0.85 -11.58 23.14
CA PHE A 177 -1.32 -10.21 23.31
C PHE A 177 -0.48 -9.25 22.48
N PHE A 178 -1.16 -8.33 21.80
CA PHE A 178 -0.53 -7.28 21.02
C PHE A 178 -1.16 -5.94 21.32
N LEU A 179 -0.34 -4.89 21.43
CA LEU A 179 -0.78 -3.53 21.70
C LEU A 179 -0.69 -2.70 20.42
N TYR A 180 -1.83 -2.45 19.81
CA TYR A 180 -1.92 -1.44 18.75
C TYR A 180 -1.82 -0.05 19.35
N LYS A 181 -1.08 0.84 18.69
CA LYS A 181 -1.03 2.27 19.02
C LYS A 181 -1.11 3.09 17.74
N THR A 182 -1.92 4.14 17.73
CA THR A 182 -2.00 5.10 16.62
C THR A 182 -2.47 6.44 17.14
N PHE A 183 -1.99 7.53 16.54
CA PHE A 183 -2.61 8.83 16.75
C PHE A 183 -3.96 8.93 16.05
N ALA A 184 -4.85 9.74 16.60
CA ALA A 184 -6.15 10.05 16.02
C ALA A 184 -5.98 10.69 14.64
N LYS A 185 -6.71 10.17 13.66
CA LYS A 185 -6.71 10.67 12.28
C LYS A 185 -7.73 11.79 12.12
N LYS A 186 -7.50 12.73 11.19
CA LYS A 186 -8.40 13.87 10.93
C LYS A 186 -9.87 13.47 10.74
N ARG A 187 -10.13 12.34 10.08
CA ARG A 187 -11.48 11.80 9.85
C ARG A 187 -12.15 11.15 11.07
N TRP A 188 -11.43 11.02 12.18
CA TRP A 188 -11.93 10.46 13.44
C TRP A 188 -12.32 11.54 14.44
N LEU A 189 -11.91 12.79 14.21
CA LEU A 189 -12.14 13.89 15.13
C LEU A 189 -13.63 14.15 15.34
N GLY A 190 -14.04 14.30 16.60
CA GLY A 190 -15.42 14.53 17.00
C GLY A 190 -16.33 13.30 16.94
N ARG A 191 -15.86 12.19 16.37
CA ARG A 191 -16.55 10.89 16.41
C ARG A 191 -16.25 10.19 17.72
N THR A 192 -17.17 9.33 18.17
CA THR A 192 -16.97 8.56 19.40
C THR A 192 -15.93 7.46 19.19
N VAL A 193 -15.24 7.04 20.25
CA VAL A 193 -14.33 5.89 20.22
C VAL A 193 -15.04 4.68 19.63
N PHE A 194 -16.25 4.37 20.10
CA PHE A 194 -17.02 3.23 19.63
C PHE A 194 -17.38 3.28 18.14
N ASP A 195 -17.80 4.43 17.63
CA ASP A 195 -18.11 4.61 16.20
C ASP A 195 -16.87 4.39 15.33
N VAL A 196 -15.73 4.94 15.74
CA VAL A 196 -14.47 4.75 15.02
C VAL A 196 -14.05 3.28 15.02
N PHE A 197 -14.05 2.60 16.17
CA PHE A 197 -13.70 1.18 16.25
C PHE A 197 -14.65 0.30 15.41
N SER A 198 -15.96 0.52 15.50
CA SER A 198 -16.97 -0.31 14.81
C SER A 198 -16.98 -0.10 13.29
N THR A 199 -16.55 1.07 12.79
CA THR A 199 -16.66 1.39 11.35
C THR A 199 -15.33 1.35 10.58
N GLU A 200 -14.21 1.64 11.25
CA GLU A 200 -12.88 1.71 10.64
C GLU A 200 -12.08 0.42 10.82
N PHE A 201 -12.26 -0.29 11.93
CA PHE A 201 -11.53 -1.51 12.27
C PHE A 201 -12.46 -2.71 12.17
N ARG A 202 -12.60 -3.32 10.99
CA ARG A 202 -13.59 -4.39 10.74
C ARG A 202 -13.06 -5.81 10.98
N ASP A 203 -11.97 -5.93 11.73
CA ASP A 203 -11.37 -7.22 12.06
C ASP A 203 -12.16 -7.99 13.13
N GLN A 204 -13.04 -7.30 13.87
CA GLN A 204 -13.87 -7.82 14.96
C GLN A 204 -15.27 -7.21 14.92
N THR A 205 -16.22 -7.80 15.64
CA THR A 205 -17.60 -7.33 15.70
C THR A 205 -17.74 -6.04 16.53
N SER A 206 -18.84 -5.31 16.32
CA SER A 206 -19.17 -4.12 17.13
C SER A 206 -19.33 -4.48 18.61
N GLU A 207 -19.90 -5.66 18.90
CA GLU A 207 -20.09 -6.21 20.24
C GLU A 207 -18.74 -6.45 20.93
N TYR A 208 -17.76 -6.99 20.19
CA TYR A 208 -16.40 -7.14 20.70
C TYR A 208 -15.80 -5.77 21.07
N TYR A 209 -15.90 -4.76 20.21
CA TYR A 209 -15.32 -3.45 20.51
C TYR A 209 -15.99 -2.75 21.68
N ARG A 210 -17.31 -2.90 21.83
CA ARG A 210 -18.02 -2.45 23.03
C ARG A 210 -17.42 -3.08 24.28
N SER A 211 -17.33 -4.41 24.30
CA SER A 211 -16.75 -5.13 25.44
C SER A 211 -15.29 -4.75 25.71
N ALA A 212 -14.49 -4.55 24.65
CA ALA A 212 -13.09 -4.17 24.76
C ALA A 212 -12.92 -2.77 25.38
N ILE A 213 -13.79 -1.80 25.02
CA ILE A 213 -13.80 -0.47 25.63
C ILE A 213 -14.20 -0.56 27.11
N GLU A 214 -15.28 -1.28 27.42
CA GLU A 214 -15.78 -1.46 28.79
C GLU A 214 -14.76 -2.16 29.70
N LYS A 215 -13.98 -3.10 29.16
CA LYS A 215 -12.89 -3.81 29.86
C LYS A 215 -11.58 -3.01 29.94
N GLY A 216 -11.53 -1.79 29.38
CA GLY A 216 -10.32 -0.96 29.36
C GLY A 216 -9.20 -1.47 28.45
N LEU A 217 -9.51 -2.38 27.51
CA LEU A 217 -8.56 -2.85 26.50
C LEU A 217 -8.34 -1.83 25.39
N VAL A 218 -9.29 -0.92 25.19
CA VAL A 218 -9.13 0.29 24.37
C VAL A 218 -8.91 1.47 25.30
N MET A 219 -7.85 2.24 25.03
CA MET A 219 -7.45 3.39 25.83
C MET A 219 -7.20 4.60 24.94
N VAL A 220 -7.47 5.79 25.48
CA VAL A 220 -7.13 7.07 24.86
C VAL A 220 -6.16 7.79 25.78
N ASN A 221 -5.01 8.20 25.25
CA ASN A 221 -3.92 8.82 26.00
C ASN A 221 -3.44 7.96 27.18
N ASN A 222 -3.40 6.64 26.99
CA ASN A 222 -3.06 5.61 27.99
C ASN A 222 -4.02 5.54 29.19
N GLU A 223 -5.20 6.13 29.09
CA GLU A 223 -6.27 6.05 30.09
C GLU A 223 -7.47 5.30 29.54
N THR A 224 -8.23 4.63 30.42
CA THR A 224 -9.50 3.99 30.03
C THR A 224 -10.47 5.04 29.51
N CYS A 225 -11.13 4.75 28.40
CA CYS A 225 -12.06 5.70 27.77
C CYS A 225 -13.52 5.26 27.90
N ALA A 226 -14.43 6.24 27.96
CA ALA A 226 -15.87 5.97 27.85
C ALA A 226 -16.24 5.63 26.40
N ILE A 227 -17.30 4.83 26.22
CA ILE A 227 -17.76 4.37 24.90
C ILE A 227 -18.13 5.51 23.95
N ASP A 228 -18.69 6.59 24.52
CA ASP A 228 -19.14 7.79 23.84
C ASP A 228 -18.10 8.92 23.82
N GLN A 229 -16.91 8.68 24.39
CA GLN A 229 -15.83 9.65 24.39
C GLN A 229 -15.50 10.07 22.95
N LYS A 230 -15.49 11.38 22.69
CA LYS A 230 -15.14 11.93 21.38
C LYS A 230 -13.63 12.07 21.23
N LEU A 231 -13.12 11.59 20.10
CA LEU A 231 -11.70 11.68 19.77
C LEU A 231 -11.32 13.12 19.36
N LYS A 232 -10.17 13.56 19.85
CA LYS A 232 -9.59 14.90 19.62
C LYS A 232 -8.29 14.80 18.83
N GLN A 233 -7.84 15.97 18.39
CA GLN A 233 -6.58 16.08 17.66
C GLN A 233 -5.44 15.61 18.55
N SER A 234 -4.54 14.80 17.97
CA SER A 234 -3.35 14.26 18.65
C SER A 234 -3.62 13.24 19.76
N ASP A 235 -4.87 12.79 19.97
CA ASP A 235 -5.15 11.70 20.90
C ASP A 235 -4.37 10.44 20.50
N LEU A 236 -3.68 9.82 21.46
CA LEU A 236 -3.05 8.53 21.30
C LEU A 236 -4.07 7.43 21.60
N ILE A 237 -4.49 6.70 20.57
CA ILE A 237 -5.41 5.58 20.71
C ILE A 237 -4.57 4.31 20.83
N SER A 238 -4.87 3.49 21.82
CA SER A 238 -4.27 2.17 21.95
C SER A 238 -5.31 1.08 22.16
N HIS A 239 -5.02 -0.11 21.65
CA HIS A 239 -5.90 -1.27 21.74
C HIS A 239 -5.07 -2.52 22.01
N LYS A 240 -5.21 -3.07 23.22
CA LYS A 240 -4.62 -4.35 23.60
C LYS A 240 -5.56 -5.46 23.14
N ILE A 241 -5.12 -6.26 22.18
CA ILE A 241 -5.89 -7.36 21.59
C ILE A 241 -5.16 -8.68 21.78
N HIS A 242 -5.91 -9.73 22.08
CA HIS A 242 -5.41 -11.10 22.00
C HIS A 242 -5.51 -11.59 20.55
N ARG A 243 -4.37 -11.71 19.87
CA ARG A 243 -4.31 -11.99 18.44
C ARG A 243 -4.34 -13.48 18.16
N HIS A 244 -5.18 -13.83 17.20
CA HIS A 244 -5.23 -15.14 16.56
C HIS A 244 -4.95 -14.94 15.07
N GLU A 245 -3.77 -15.37 14.63
CA GLU A 245 -3.39 -15.29 13.22
C GLU A 245 -3.95 -16.50 12.47
N PRO A 246 -4.55 -16.33 11.28
CA PRO A 246 -4.99 -17.46 10.48
C PRO A 246 -3.81 -18.39 10.14
N PRO A 247 -4.04 -19.72 10.15
CA PRO A 247 -3.03 -20.69 9.70
C PRO A 247 -2.61 -20.43 8.25
N VAL A 248 -1.33 -20.63 7.96
CA VAL A 248 -0.77 -20.59 6.60
C VAL A 248 -0.12 -21.93 6.25
N THR A 249 0.31 -22.13 5.01
CA THR A 249 1.03 -23.36 4.65
C THR A 249 2.33 -23.52 5.44
N ALA A 250 2.66 -24.75 5.85
CA ALA A 250 3.94 -25.11 6.44
C ALA A 250 5.06 -25.29 5.40
N SER A 251 4.75 -25.13 4.10
CA SER A 251 5.72 -25.29 3.01
C SER A 251 6.95 -24.40 3.22
N LYS A 252 8.13 -24.94 2.91
CA LYS A 252 9.38 -24.18 2.94
C LYS A 252 9.33 -23.05 1.90
N ILE A 253 9.96 -21.93 2.24
CA ILE A 253 10.16 -20.83 1.30
C ILE A 253 11.42 -21.16 0.50
N ASN A 254 11.26 -21.53 -0.77
CA ASN A 254 12.40 -21.89 -1.60
C ASN A 254 13.14 -20.62 -2.06
N ILE A 255 14.45 -20.59 -1.85
CA ILE A 255 15.32 -19.50 -2.31
C ILE A 255 15.75 -19.83 -3.75
N ILE A 256 15.41 -18.96 -4.69
CA ILE A 256 15.81 -19.06 -6.11
C ILE A 256 17.21 -18.48 -6.28
N HIS A 257 17.46 -17.34 -5.66
CA HIS A 257 18.73 -16.63 -5.72
C HIS A 257 19.00 -15.87 -4.43
N ARG A 258 20.27 -15.77 -4.05
CA ARG A 258 20.72 -14.99 -2.90
C ARG A 258 22.14 -14.51 -3.16
N ASP A 259 22.33 -13.21 -3.07
CA ASP A 259 23.64 -12.56 -3.02
C ASP A 259 23.71 -11.61 -1.80
N ASP A 260 24.63 -10.65 -1.84
CA ASP A 260 24.91 -9.73 -0.73
C ASP A 260 23.77 -8.74 -0.46
N ASP A 261 23.01 -8.35 -1.48
CA ASP A 261 22.00 -7.29 -1.38
C ASP A 261 20.61 -7.65 -1.95
N LEU A 262 20.47 -8.79 -2.62
CA LEU A 262 19.23 -9.30 -3.22
C LEU A 262 18.92 -10.73 -2.78
N LEU A 263 17.65 -10.96 -2.46
CA LEU A 263 17.06 -12.26 -2.22
C LEU A 263 15.87 -12.47 -3.16
N VAL A 264 15.89 -13.56 -3.92
CA VAL A 264 14.79 -13.98 -4.79
C VAL A 264 14.24 -15.30 -4.26
N ILE A 265 12.94 -15.35 -4.02
CA ILE A 265 12.26 -16.53 -3.48
C ILE A 265 11.16 -17.01 -4.43
N ASN A 266 10.84 -18.30 -4.36
CA ASN A 266 9.56 -18.82 -4.79
C ASN A 266 8.61 -18.75 -3.59
N LYS A 267 7.81 -17.70 -3.56
CA LYS A 267 6.83 -17.47 -2.50
C LYS A 267 5.73 -18.53 -2.59
N PRO A 268 5.48 -19.32 -1.53
CA PRO A 268 4.33 -20.21 -1.52
C PRO A 268 3.01 -19.42 -1.45
N GLY A 269 1.91 -20.05 -1.88
CA GLY A 269 0.57 -19.52 -1.60
C GLY A 269 0.31 -19.41 -0.09
N SER A 270 -0.79 -18.75 0.29
CA SER A 270 -1.29 -18.59 1.66
C SER A 270 -0.58 -17.55 2.52
N ILE A 271 0.73 -17.33 2.32
CA ILE A 271 1.53 -16.45 3.18
C ILE A 271 1.50 -15.01 2.64
N PRO A 272 1.04 -13.99 3.41
CA PRO A 272 1.21 -12.59 3.04
C PRO A 272 2.67 -12.16 3.03
N VAL A 273 3.01 -11.15 2.23
CA VAL A 273 4.37 -10.63 2.13
C VAL A 273 4.87 -10.03 3.46
N HIS A 274 4.09 -9.12 4.04
CA HIS A 274 4.45 -8.36 5.24
C HIS A 274 3.22 -8.22 6.17
N PRO A 275 3.42 -7.83 7.45
CA PRO A 275 2.34 -7.66 8.41
C PRO A 275 1.18 -6.84 7.85
N SER A 276 0.01 -7.45 7.77
CA SER A 276 -1.18 -6.85 7.20
C SER A 276 -2.44 -7.54 7.71
N GLY A 277 -3.42 -6.73 8.12
CA GLY A 277 -4.66 -7.21 8.74
C GLY A 277 -4.39 -8.19 9.90
N ARG A 278 -4.86 -9.42 9.73
CA ARG A 278 -4.77 -10.48 10.74
C ARG A 278 -3.42 -11.18 10.81
N TYR A 279 -2.50 -10.90 9.89
CA TYR A 279 -1.19 -11.55 9.83
C TYR A 279 -0.09 -10.60 10.31
N ARG A 280 0.74 -11.07 11.24
CA ARG A 280 1.95 -10.39 11.71
C ARG A 280 3.13 -11.36 11.60
N HIS A 281 3.12 -12.43 12.38
CA HIS A 281 4.19 -13.43 12.37
C HIS A 281 4.07 -14.44 11.22
N ASN A 282 2.86 -14.75 10.75
CA ASN A 282 2.63 -15.57 9.55
C ASN A 282 2.81 -14.73 8.28
N THR A 283 4.00 -14.18 8.04
CA THR A 283 4.33 -13.38 6.86
C THR A 283 5.71 -13.74 6.30
N ILE A 284 5.94 -13.53 5.00
CA ILE A 284 7.23 -13.85 4.35
C ILE A 284 8.37 -13.14 5.07
N THR A 285 8.22 -11.84 5.38
CA THR A 285 9.27 -11.10 6.08
C THR A 285 9.57 -11.69 7.46
N HIS A 286 8.56 -12.00 8.27
CA HIS A 286 8.79 -12.57 9.61
C HIS A 286 9.34 -13.99 9.57
N ILE A 287 8.83 -14.84 8.68
CA ILE A 287 9.30 -16.23 8.55
C ILE A 287 10.76 -16.23 8.10
N LEU A 288 11.13 -15.41 7.11
CA LEU A 288 12.52 -15.28 6.67
C LEU A 288 13.43 -14.71 7.77
N MET A 289 12.98 -13.70 8.52
CA MET A 289 13.74 -13.17 9.66
C MET A 289 13.97 -14.23 10.73
N LYS A 290 12.91 -14.94 11.13
CA LYS A 290 12.95 -15.91 12.22
C LYS A 290 13.68 -17.20 11.87
N GLU A 291 13.42 -17.77 10.70
CA GLU A 291 13.92 -19.10 10.34
C GLU A 291 15.24 -19.06 9.56
N TYR A 292 15.52 -17.97 8.85
CA TYR A 292 16.70 -17.84 7.99
C TYR A 292 17.68 -16.77 8.51
N GLY A 293 17.36 -16.08 9.62
CA GLY A 293 18.26 -15.15 10.30
C GLY A 293 18.48 -13.83 9.57
N PHE A 294 17.61 -13.47 8.62
CA PHE A 294 17.68 -12.17 7.96
C PHE A 294 17.31 -11.05 8.94
N LYS A 295 18.07 -9.96 8.96
CA LYS A 295 17.81 -8.82 9.86
C LYS A 295 16.95 -7.75 9.21
N HIS A 296 17.20 -7.46 7.94
CA HIS A 296 16.50 -6.45 7.17
C HIS A 296 16.04 -7.07 5.86
N LEU A 297 14.75 -6.90 5.56
CA LEU A 297 14.12 -7.38 4.34
C LEU A 297 13.23 -6.25 3.82
N PHE A 298 13.50 -5.83 2.58
CA PHE A 298 12.80 -4.77 1.89
C PHE A 298 12.06 -5.38 0.69
N PRO A 299 10.76 -5.71 0.81
CA PRO A 299 10.01 -6.28 -0.31
C PRO A 299 10.01 -5.32 -1.51
N ILE A 300 10.59 -5.77 -2.62
CA ILE A 300 10.70 -4.98 -3.87
C ILE A 300 9.40 -5.07 -4.66
N ASN A 301 8.86 -6.27 -4.79
CA ASN A 301 7.54 -6.51 -5.34
C ASN A 301 6.64 -7.17 -4.28
N ARG A 302 5.33 -7.17 -4.55
CA ARG A 302 4.35 -7.84 -3.70
C ARG A 302 3.48 -8.74 -4.54
N LEU A 303 3.29 -9.96 -4.07
CA LEU A 303 2.28 -10.89 -4.56
C LEU A 303 1.11 -10.92 -3.57
N ASP A 304 -0.10 -11.14 -4.07
CA ASP A 304 -1.26 -11.37 -3.21
C ASP A 304 -1.01 -12.57 -2.30
N ARG A 305 -1.70 -12.62 -1.15
CA ARG A 305 -1.56 -13.69 -0.16
C ARG A 305 -1.64 -15.09 -0.79
N LEU A 306 -2.65 -15.32 -1.64
CA LEU A 306 -2.92 -16.61 -2.28
C LEU A 306 -2.09 -16.86 -3.55
N THR A 307 -1.44 -15.83 -4.09
CA THR A 307 -0.59 -15.94 -5.27
C THR A 307 0.78 -16.48 -4.88
N SER A 308 1.30 -17.41 -5.68
CA SER A 308 2.62 -18.01 -5.50
C SER A 308 3.60 -17.51 -6.57
N GLY A 309 4.89 -17.80 -6.42
CA GLY A 309 5.91 -17.57 -7.46
C GLY A 309 7.01 -16.59 -7.09
N VAL A 310 7.75 -16.13 -8.09
CA VAL A 310 8.94 -15.28 -7.97
C VAL A 310 8.62 -13.98 -7.23
N MET A 311 9.38 -13.74 -6.16
CA MET A 311 9.33 -12.51 -5.38
C MET A 311 10.73 -12.06 -4.97
N PHE A 312 10.95 -10.75 -5.05
CA PHE A 312 12.21 -10.08 -4.74
C PHE A 312 12.14 -9.39 -3.37
N LEU A 313 13.20 -9.56 -2.58
CA LEU A 313 13.46 -8.80 -1.37
C LEU A 313 14.87 -8.23 -1.43
N GLY A 314 15.00 -6.91 -1.28
CA GLY A 314 16.29 -6.30 -1.02
C GLY A 314 16.74 -6.63 0.40
N LEU A 315 18.02 -6.92 0.57
CA LEU A 315 18.68 -7.01 1.88
C LEU A 315 19.21 -5.64 2.34
N THR A 316 19.31 -4.69 1.40
CA THR A 316 19.64 -3.29 1.64
C THR A 316 18.56 -2.36 1.09
N PRO A 317 18.38 -1.14 1.66
CA PRO A 317 17.47 -0.15 1.09
C PRO A 317 17.87 0.29 -0.32
N ALA A 318 19.18 0.40 -0.59
CA ALA A 318 19.70 0.84 -1.87
C ALA A 318 19.29 -0.12 -3.01
N LYS A 319 19.48 -1.43 -2.81
CA LYS A 319 19.07 -2.44 -3.80
C LYS A 319 17.55 -2.47 -3.99
N ALA A 320 16.79 -2.26 -2.92
CA ALA A 320 15.34 -2.17 -3.02
C ALA A 320 14.90 -0.99 -3.89
N SER A 321 15.45 0.21 -3.66
CA SER A 321 15.14 1.40 -4.45
C SER A 321 15.58 1.28 -5.91
N GLU A 322 16.70 0.62 -6.19
CA GLU A 322 17.16 0.32 -7.55
C GLU A 322 16.12 -0.52 -8.31
N PHE A 323 15.70 -1.66 -7.75
CA PHE A 323 14.70 -2.52 -8.40
C PHE A 323 13.31 -1.87 -8.48
N GLU A 324 12.93 -1.05 -7.50
CA GLU A 324 11.71 -0.26 -7.57
C GLU A 324 11.75 0.71 -8.76
N ALA A 325 12.89 1.36 -9.01
CA ALA A 325 13.06 2.22 -10.18
C ALA A 325 12.91 1.43 -11.50
N LEU A 326 13.49 0.23 -11.59
CA LEU A 326 13.32 -0.66 -12.76
C LEU A 326 11.85 -1.07 -12.97
N LEU A 327 11.12 -1.39 -11.90
CA LEU A 327 9.69 -1.68 -11.97
C LEU A 327 8.88 -0.47 -12.44
N HIS A 328 9.24 0.73 -11.98
CA HIS A 328 8.60 1.99 -12.38
C HIS A 328 8.89 2.35 -13.85
N ALA A 329 10.11 2.14 -14.31
CA ALA A 329 10.54 2.31 -15.69
C ALA A 329 9.98 1.22 -16.64
N ARG A 330 9.41 0.14 -16.08
CA ARG A 330 8.87 -1.03 -16.80
C ARG A 330 9.94 -1.84 -17.54
N GLU A 331 11.15 -1.82 -17.03
CA GLU A 331 12.30 -2.57 -17.53
C GLU A 331 12.29 -4.03 -17.05
N ILE A 332 11.41 -4.35 -16.09
CA ILE A 332 11.21 -5.72 -15.62
C ILE A 332 9.99 -6.34 -16.31
N HIS A 333 10.27 -7.33 -17.14
CA HIS A 333 9.28 -8.16 -17.79
C HIS A 333 8.78 -9.24 -16.82
N LYS A 334 7.46 -9.45 -16.82
CA LYS A 334 6.78 -10.35 -15.87
C LYS A 334 5.91 -11.31 -16.65
N GLU A 335 6.04 -12.60 -16.35
CA GLU A 335 5.16 -13.64 -16.86
C GLU A 335 4.52 -14.39 -15.69
N TYR A 336 3.21 -14.53 -15.77
CA TYR A 336 2.40 -15.27 -14.83
C TYR A 336 1.73 -16.43 -15.55
N VAL A 337 1.52 -17.52 -14.84
CA VAL A 337 0.69 -18.63 -15.31
C VAL A 337 -0.58 -18.66 -14.49
N CYS A 338 -1.71 -18.90 -15.13
CA CYS A 338 -2.99 -19.08 -14.47
C CYS A 338 -3.82 -20.19 -15.10
N ARG A 339 -4.69 -20.82 -14.29
CA ARG A 339 -5.73 -21.73 -14.78
C ARG A 339 -7.11 -21.08 -14.65
N VAL A 340 -7.78 -20.90 -15.77
CA VAL A 340 -9.03 -20.13 -15.90
C VAL A 340 -10.19 -21.01 -16.33
N LEU A 341 -11.41 -20.66 -15.94
CA LEU A 341 -12.61 -21.36 -16.40
C LEU A 341 -12.81 -21.17 -17.89
N GLY A 342 -13.31 -22.21 -18.56
CA GLY A 342 -13.70 -22.18 -19.96
C GLY A 342 -12.55 -22.33 -20.94
N GLU A 343 -12.91 -22.26 -22.21
CA GLU A 343 -11.99 -22.31 -23.34
C GLU A 343 -11.50 -20.89 -23.67
N PHE A 344 -10.30 -20.54 -23.21
CA PHE A 344 -9.70 -19.25 -23.53
C PHE A 344 -9.41 -19.19 -25.04
N PRO A 345 -9.45 -18.00 -25.69
CA PRO A 345 -9.11 -17.88 -27.11
C PRO A 345 -7.72 -18.42 -27.46
N GLU A 346 -7.56 -18.99 -28.65
CA GLU A 346 -6.26 -19.51 -29.11
C GLU A 346 -5.27 -18.39 -29.44
N ASN A 347 -5.78 -17.29 -30.00
CA ASN A 347 -4.98 -16.13 -30.33
C ASN A 347 -4.60 -15.33 -29.08
N VAL A 348 -3.51 -14.56 -29.19
CA VAL A 348 -3.13 -13.59 -28.16
C VAL A 348 -4.27 -12.59 -27.94
N VAL A 349 -4.61 -12.36 -26.67
CA VAL A 349 -5.66 -11.41 -26.24
C VAL A 349 -5.02 -10.29 -25.44
N ASN A 350 -5.27 -9.05 -25.84
CA ASN A 350 -4.82 -7.86 -25.11
C ASN A 350 -6.01 -7.22 -24.40
N CYS A 351 -5.94 -7.11 -23.07
CA CYS A 351 -6.92 -6.39 -22.26
C CYS A 351 -6.30 -5.08 -21.75
N THR A 352 -6.85 -3.95 -22.16
CA THR A 352 -6.39 -2.60 -21.79
C THR A 352 -7.36 -1.86 -20.88
N GLU A 353 -8.29 -2.60 -20.27
CA GLU A 353 -9.36 -2.00 -19.47
C GLU A 353 -8.81 -1.35 -18.18
N PRO A 354 -9.17 -0.09 -17.88
CA PRO A 354 -8.75 0.59 -16.65
C PRO A 354 -9.35 -0.05 -15.40
N ILE A 355 -8.59 -0.05 -14.30
CA ILE A 355 -8.98 -0.70 -13.04
C ILE A 355 -9.08 0.33 -11.91
N LYS A 356 -10.18 0.25 -11.16
CA LYS A 356 -10.45 1.10 -10.00
C LYS A 356 -10.69 0.25 -8.76
N THR A 357 -10.18 0.73 -7.64
CA THR A 357 -10.56 0.18 -6.32
C THR A 357 -11.91 0.76 -5.93
N VAL A 358 -12.97 -0.02 -6.11
CA VAL A 358 -14.36 0.43 -5.88
C VAL A 358 -14.76 0.32 -4.40
N ALA A 359 -14.15 -0.59 -3.64
CA ALA A 359 -14.36 -0.69 -2.20
C ALA A 359 -13.06 -1.05 -1.47
N HIS A 360 -12.32 -0.04 -1.01
CA HIS A 360 -11.02 -0.21 -0.36
C HIS A 360 -11.09 -1.11 0.89
N LYS A 361 -12.15 -1.00 1.71
CA LYS A 361 -12.34 -1.83 2.92
C LYS A 361 -12.61 -3.30 2.58
N LEU A 362 -13.15 -3.59 1.40
CA LEU A 362 -13.43 -4.95 0.94
C LEU A 362 -12.28 -5.54 0.11
N GLY A 363 -11.33 -4.72 -0.34
CA GLY A 363 -10.27 -5.12 -1.26
C GLY A 363 -10.80 -5.42 -2.67
N LEU A 364 -11.96 -4.83 -3.03
CA LEU A 364 -12.60 -5.06 -4.32
C LEU A 364 -12.07 -4.07 -5.36
N ASN A 365 -11.58 -4.63 -6.46
CA ASN A 365 -11.18 -3.89 -7.66
C ASN A 365 -12.01 -4.39 -8.85
N CYS A 366 -12.42 -3.48 -9.72
CA CYS A 366 -13.21 -3.77 -10.91
C CYS A 366 -12.65 -3.00 -12.11
N VAL A 367 -13.02 -3.44 -13.32
CA VAL A 367 -12.93 -2.58 -14.50
C VAL A 367 -13.88 -1.39 -14.32
N ASP A 368 -13.36 -0.20 -14.57
CA ASP A 368 -14.10 1.06 -14.44
C ASP A 368 -13.42 2.12 -15.31
N PRO A 369 -14.16 2.86 -16.17
CA PRO A 369 -13.60 3.89 -17.04
C PRO A 369 -12.79 4.98 -16.31
N ASP A 370 -13.14 5.30 -15.06
CA ASP A 370 -12.40 6.26 -14.22
C ASP A 370 -11.22 5.59 -13.47
N GLY A 371 -10.95 4.33 -13.79
CA GLY A 371 -9.86 3.55 -13.23
C GLY A 371 -8.48 3.98 -13.73
N LYS A 372 -7.45 3.42 -13.10
CA LYS A 372 -6.08 3.63 -13.55
C LYS A 372 -5.81 2.81 -14.82
N PRO A 373 -5.13 3.37 -15.83
CA PRO A 373 -4.73 2.64 -17.01
C PRO A 373 -3.98 1.35 -16.65
N SER A 374 -4.41 0.27 -17.26
CA SER A 374 -3.94 -1.09 -17.00
C SER A 374 -3.90 -1.88 -18.29
N ALA A 375 -2.85 -2.66 -18.51
CA ALA A 375 -2.71 -3.48 -19.71
C ALA A 375 -2.09 -4.84 -19.39
N THR A 376 -2.72 -5.90 -19.90
CA THR A 376 -2.27 -7.28 -19.77
C THR A 376 -2.46 -8.01 -21.10
N GLU A 377 -1.40 -8.67 -21.56
CA GLU A 377 -1.44 -9.60 -22.68
C GLU A 377 -1.64 -11.02 -22.15
N PHE A 378 -2.50 -11.80 -22.81
CA PHE A 378 -2.81 -13.18 -22.45
C PHE A 378 -2.62 -14.11 -23.64
N GLU A 379 -2.11 -15.31 -23.37
CA GLU A 379 -1.87 -16.35 -24.37
C GLU A 379 -2.22 -17.72 -23.79
N ARG A 380 -3.08 -18.48 -24.49
CA ARG A 380 -3.47 -19.83 -24.03
C ARG A 380 -2.36 -20.83 -24.31
N LEU A 381 -1.96 -21.58 -23.29
CA LEU A 381 -1.03 -22.70 -23.39
C LEU A 381 -1.74 -24.02 -23.67
N SER A 382 -2.84 -24.27 -22.97
CA SER A 382 -3.60 -25.52 -23.12
C SER A 382 -5.05 -25.34 -22.70
N TYR A 383 -5.89 -26.26 -23.17
CA TYR A 383 -7.28 -26.42 -22.77
C TYR A 383 -7.55 -27.91 -22.57
N ASN A 384 -8.24 -28.27 -21.48
CA ASN A 384 -8.53 -29.66 -21.12
C ASN A 384 -10.01 -30.05 -21.30
N GLY A 385 -10.81 -29.20 -21.93
CA GLY A 385 -12.26 -29.41 -22.07
C GLY A 385 -13.11 -28.75 -20.96
N ARG A 386 -12.48 -28.20 -19.92
CA ARG A 386 -13.14 -27.44 -18.85
C ARG A 386 -12.43 -26.12 -18.53
N THR A 387 -11.13 -26.18 -18.35
CA THR A 387 -10.30 -25.03 -17.98
C THR A 387 -9.15 -24.86 -18.97
N SER A 388 -8.70 -23.62 -19.08
CA SER A 388 -7.53 -23.27 -19.88
C SER A 388 -6.37 -22.86 -19.00
N VAL A 389 -5.15 -23.20 -19.40
CA VAL A 389 -3.93 -22.66 -18.81
C VAL A 389 -3.46 -21.52 -19.69
N VAL A 390 -3.20 -20.36 -19.08
CA VAL A 390 -2.93 -19.10 -19.76
C VAL A 390 -1.67 -18.47 -19.20
N ILE A 391 -0.80 -17.96 -20.07
CA ILE A 391 0.26 -17.03 -19.69
C ILE A 391 -0.31 -15.63 -19.70
N ALA A 392 -0.04 -14.86 -18.64
CA ALA A 392 -0.38 -13.45 -18.53
C ALA A 392 0.90 -12.60 -18.41
N ARG A 393 1.04 -11.59 -19.26
CA ARG A 393 2.16 -10.65 -19.30
C ARG A 393 1.69 -9.23 -18.99
N PRO A 394 1.55 -8.86 -17.70
CA PRO A 394 1.05 -7.53 -17.32
C PRO A 394 2.11 -6.44 -17.58
N LYS A 395 1.74 -5.43 -18.37
CA LYS A 395 2.58 -4.25 -18.65
C LYS A 395 2.51 -3.19 -17.56
N THR A 396 1.49 -3.29 -16.70
CA THR A 396 1.28 -2.45 -15.51
C THR A 396 1.25 -3.30 -14.24
N GLY A 397 1.05 -2.69 -13.07
CA GLY A 397 1.02 -3.39 -11.78
C GLY A 397 -0.07 -2.86 -10.85
N ARG A 398 -1.35 -3.05 -11.22
CA ARG A 398 -2.48 -2.73 -10.32
C ARG A 398 -2.84 -3.92 -9.43
N THR A 399 -3.38 -3.63 -8.25
CA THR A 399 -3.88 -4.66 -7.33
C THR A 399 -4.90 -5.55 -8.04
N HIS A 400 -4.70 -6.87 -7.97
CA HIS A 400 -5.54 -7.88 -8.61
C HIS A 400 -5.66 -7.78 -10.15
N GLN A 401 -4.77 -7.05 -10.85
CA GLN A 401 -4.92 -6.73 -12.27
C GLN A 401 -5.23 -7.95 -13.16
N ILE A 402 -4.42 -9.00 -13.08
CA ILE A 402 -4.60 -10.23 -13.87
C ILE A 402 -5.98 -10.86 -13.58
N ARG A 403 -6.35 -10.92 -12.30
CA ARG A 403 -7.60 -11.53 -11.82
C ARG A 403 -8.83 -10.78 -12.35
N VAL A 404 -8.79 -9.44 -12.28
CA VAL A 404 -9.87 -8.56 -12.77
C VAL A 404 -9.99 -8.60 -14.29
N HIS A 405 -8.88 -8.53 -15.02
CA HIS A 405 -8.90 -8.60 -16.49
C HIS A 405 -9.43 -9.94 -16.99
N LEU A 406 -8.97 -11.05 -16.42
CA LEU A 406 -9.45 -12.39 -16.76
C LEU A 406 -10.94 -12.56 -16.47
N GLN A 407 -11.41 -12.07 -15.32
CA GLN A 407 -12.83 -12.05 -15.00
C GLN A 407 -13.63 -11.22 -16.02
N PHE A 408 -13.20 -9.99 -16.31
CA PHE A 408 -13.86 -9.10 -17.25
C PHE A 408 -13.98 -9.74 -18.65
N LEU A 409 -12.95 -10.46 -19.09
CA LEU A 409 -12.97 -11.22 -20.35
C LEU A 409 -13.92 -12.44 -20.31
N GLY A 410 -14.41 -12.83 -19.13
CA GLY A 410 -15.29 -13.98 -18.92
C GLY A 410 -14.57 -15.29 -18.58
N TYR A 411 -13.28 -15.23 -18.25
CA TYR A 411 -12.44 -16.39 -17.94
C TYR A 411 -11.77 -16.19 -16.58
N PRO A 412 -12.52 -16.07 -15.46
CA PRO A 412 -11.91 -15.88 -14.15
C PRO A 412 -11.02 -17.08 -13.78
N ILE A 413 -10.02 -16.83 -12.93
CA ILE A 413 -9.19 -17.90 -12.37
C ILE A 413 -10.09 -18.87 -11.61
N ALA A 414 -10.02 -20.15 -11.97
CA ALA A 414 -11.11 -21.09 -11.71
C ALA A 414 -11.32 -21.45 -10.23
N ASN A 415 -10.32 -21.24 -9.39
CA ASN A 415 -10.42 -21.41 -7.93
C ASN A 415 -10.33 -20.08 -7.17
N ASP A 416 -10.48 -18.93 -7.85
CA ASP A 416 -10.43 -17.61 -7.20
C ASP A 416 -11.67 -17.38 -6.31
N PRO A 417 -11.50 -17.26 -4.99
CA PRO A 417 -12.64 -17.17 -4.07
C PRO A 417 -13.41 -15.84 -4.15
N LEU A 418 -12.82 -14.81 -4.76
CA LEU A 418 -13.41 -13.49 -4.91
C LEU A 418 -13.99 -13.29 -6.30
N TYR A 419 -13.21 -13.54 -7.34
CA TYR A 419 -13.58 -13.19 -8.72
C TYR A 419 -14.27 -14.34 -9.48
N CYS A 420 -14.15 -15.58 -9.01
CA CYS A 420 -14.88 -16.73 -9.54
C CYS A 420 -15.98 -17.15 -8.55
N ASN A 421 -16.90 -16.22 -8.26
CA ASN A 421 -17.91 -16.40 -7.22
C ASN A 421 -19.30 -15.92 -7.70
N GLU A 422 -20.18 -16.88 -8.02
CA GLU A 422 -21.54 -16.64 -8.54
C GLU A 422 -22.41 -15.84 -7.56
N VAL A 423 -22.20 -16.00 -6.25
CA VAL A 423 -22.96 -15.27 -5.23
C VAL A 423 -22.64 -13.78 -5.28
N ILE A 424 -21.37 -13.43 -5.49
CA ILE A 424 -20.94 -12.04 -5.55
C ILE A 424 -21.28 -11.44 -6.91
N TRP A 425 -20.94 -12.15 -7.99
CA TRP A 425 -20.92 -11.59 -9.35
C TRP A 425 -22.07 -12.02 -10.26
N GLY A 426 -22.95 -12.91 -9.80
CA GLY A 426 -24.00 -13.52 -10.63
C GLY A 426 -23.49 -14.64 -11.54
N GLU A 427 -24.40 -15.17 -12.36
CA GLU A 427 -24.15 -16.33 -13.25
C GLU A 427 -23.06 -16.06 -14.29
N ASP A 428 -22.98 -14.82 -14.80
CA ASP A 428 -21.97 -14.40 -15.77
C ASP A 428 -20.58 -14.16 -15.16
N LEU A 429 -20.42 -14.33 -13.85
CA LEU A 429 -19.16 -14.18 -13.11
C LEU A 429 -18.44 -12.83 -13.36
N GLY A 430 -19.18 -11.77 -13.67
CA GLY A 430 -18.61 -10.45 -13.93
C GLY A 430 -17.98 -10.28 -15.32
N LYS A 431 -18.33 -11.13 -16.29
CA LYS A 431 -17.97 -10.92 -17.70
C LYS A 431 -18.51 -9.57 -18.19
N ALA A 432 -17.66 -8.78 -18.84
CA ALA A 432 -17.95 -7.44 -19.34
C ALA A 432 -18.62 -6.52 -18.28
N PHE A 433 -18.21 -6.68 -17.01
CA PHE A 433 -18.82 -5.99 -15.87
C PHE A 433 -18.92 -4.47 -16.07
N LEU A 434 -20.11 -3.92 -15.79
CA LEU A 434 -20.40 -2.49 -15.97
C LEU A 434 -20.36 -1.73 -14.64
N PRO A 435 -19.93 -0.45 -14.62
CA PRO A 435 -19.93 0.37 -13.40
C PRO A 435 -21.28 0.47 -12.69
N SER A 436 -22.39 0.41 -13.43
CA SER A 436 -23.74 0.44 -12.86
C SER A 436 -24.05 -0.72 -11.92
N GLN A 437 -23.33 -1.84 -12.04
CA GLN A 437 -23.50 -3.04 -11.22
C GLN A 437 -22.65 -3.02 -9.93
N GLN A 438 -21.76 -2.03 -9.76
CA GLN A 438 -20.82 -1.95 -8.63
C GLN A 438 -21.48 -1.99 -7.26
N GLN A 439 -22.55 -1.21 -7.08
CA GLN A 439 -23.19 -1.09 -5.77
C GLN A 439 -23.77 -2.44 -5.30
N GLN A 440 -24.40 -3.19 -6.21
CA GLN A 440 -24.96 -4.52 -5.90
C GLN A 440 -23.86 -5.53 -5.53
N VAL A 441 -22.73 -5.52 -6.24
CA VAL A 441 -21.58 -6.37 -5.92
C VAL A 441 -20.97 -6.02 -4.56
N ILE A 442 -20.87 -4.73 -4.24
CA ILE A 442 -20.37 -4.25 -2.95
C ILE A 442 -21.27 -4.72 -1.80
N GLU A 443 -22.58 -4.66 -1.98
CA GLU A 443 -23.57 -5.12 -0.99
C GLU A 443 -23.47 -6.62 -0.75
N ARG A 444 -23.48 -7.43 -1.81
CA ARG A 444 -23.32 -8.90 -1.72
C ARG A 444 -22.00 -9.30 -1.07
N LEU A 445 -20.90 -8.65 -1.45
CA LEU A 445 -19.58 -8.91 -0.86
C LEU A 445 -19.52 -8.46 0.62
N SER A 446 -20.20 -7.38 0.97
CA SER A 446 -20.26 -6.92 2.36
C SER A 446 -21.04 -7.90 3.24
N ALA A 447 -22.17 -8.41 2.75
CA ALA A 447 -22.96 -9.44 3.44
C ALA A 447 -22.13 -10.71 3.67
N ALA A 448 -21.54 -11.26 2.60
CA ALA A 448 -20.72 -12.47 2.68
C ALA A 448 -19.50 -12.32 3.61
N LYS A 449 -18.94 -11.11 3.76
CA LYS A 449 -17.85 -10.85 4.72
C LYS A 449 -18.33 -10.65 6.15
N ALA A 450 -19.51 -10.08 6.37
CA ALA A 450 -20.06 -9.90 7.71
C ALA A 450 -20.26 -11.26 8.39
N GLU A 451 -20.79 -12.23 7.67
CA GLU A 451 -20.93 -13.63 8.11
C GLU A 451 -19.57 -14.27 8.41
N SER A 452 -18.58 -14.08 7.53
CA SER A 452 -17.22 -14.60 7.77
C SER A 452 -16.57 -13.99 9.01
N THR A 453 -16.79 -12.70 9.31
CA THR A 453 -16.27 -12.05 10.52
C THR A 453 -16.95 -12.56 11.80
N GLN A 454 -18.24 -12.91 11.74
CA GLN A 454 -18.93 -13.57 12.85
C GLN A 454 -18.35 -14.96 13.14
N LEU A 455 -17.99 -15.73 12.10
CA LEU A 455 -17.32 -17.03 12.17
C LEU A 455 -15.78 -16.94 12.37
N GLY A 456 -15.30 -15.85 12.96
CA GLY A 456 -13.88 -15.69 13.28
C GLY A 456 -12.95 -15.49 12.08
N GLY A 457 -13.43 -15.27 10.86
CA GLY A 457 -12.65 -14.81 9.70
C GLY A 457 -11.62 -15.81 9.12
N ALA A 458 -11.77 -17.09 9.44
CA ALA A 458 -11.10 -18.19 8.73
C ALA A 458 -12.05 -18.80 7.68
N ALA A 459 -11.54 -19.72 6.87
CA ALA A 459 -12.37 -20.47 5.92
C ALA A 459 -13.59 -21.11 6.61
N ILE A 460 -14.67 -21.31 5.84
CA ILE A 460 -15.90 -21.97 6.34
C ILE A 460 -15.52 -23.35 6.88
N PRO A 461 -16.00 -23.75 8.07
CA PRO A 461 -15.88 -25.13 8.52
C PRO A 461 -16.55 -26.07 7.50
N THR A 462 -15.78 -26.98 6.91
CA THR A 462 -16.35 -28.15 6.24
C THR A 462 -16.99 -29.07 7.29
N PRO A 463 -17.96 -29.93 6.93
CA PRO A 463 -18.56 -30.88 7.88
C PRO A 463 -17.54 -31.77 8.61
N LYS A 464 -16.33 -31.96 8.03
CA LYS A 464 -15.21 -32.67 8.64
C LYS A 464 -14.50 -31.86 9.74
N ASN A 465 -14.47 -30.53 9.65
CA ASN A 465 -13.84 -29.65 10.65
C ASN A 465 -14.60 -29.56 11.99
N ARG A 466 -15.83 -30.10 12.08
CA ARG A 466 -16.54 -30.23 13.37
C ARG A 466 -16.07 -31.42 14.22
N GLN A 467 -15.19 -32.29 13.70
CA GLN A 467 -14.83 -33.54 14.37
C GLN A 467 -13.43 -33.57 15.01
N SER A 468 -12.64 -32.49 14.95
CA SER A 468 -11.37 -32.42 15.70
C SER A 468 -11.63 -32.08 17.17
N ALA A 469 -11.78 -33.12 17.99
CA ALA A 469 -12.16 -33.06 19.41
C ALA A 469 -11.14 -32.39 20.36
N SER A 470 -10.15 -31.63 19.86
CA SER A 470 -9.01 -31.12 20.64
C SER A 470 -8.87 -29.60 20.67
N ILE A 471 -9.66 -28.84 19.90
CA ILE A 471 -9.58 -27.36 19.88
C ILE A 471 -10.76 -26.80 20.68
N PRO A 472 -10.53 -26.01 21.75
CA PRO A 472 -11.60 -25.33 22.46
C PRO A 472 -12.46 -24.51 21.48
N GLU A 473 -13.79 -24.62 21.56
CA GLU A 473 -14.71 -23.86 20.68
C GLU A 473 -14.49 -22.35 20.78
N THR A 474 -13.99 -21.88 21.93
CA THR A 474 -13.61 -20.49 22.15
C THR A 474 -12.27 -20.38 22.87
N CYS A 475 -11.54 -19.31 22.58
CA CYS A 475 -10.29 -18.98 23.27
C CYS A 475 -10.53 -18.61 24.74
N GLU A 476 -9.80 -19.20 25.68
CA GLU A 476 -9.97 -18.93 27.12
C GLU A 476 -9.70 -17.46 27.53
N HIS A 477 -8.80 -16.76 26.83
CA HIS A 477 -8.45 -15.36 27.15
C HIS A 477 -9.41 -14.31 26.59
N CYS A 478 -10.02 -14.55 25.43
CA CYS A 478 -10.83 -13.53 24.74
C CYS A 478 -12.20 -14.02 24.30
N HIS A 479 -12.53 -15.29 24.55
CA HIS A 479 -13.77 -15.98 24.18
C HIS A 479 -14.13 -15.88 22.69
N LEU A 480 -13.16 -15.51 21.85
CA LEU A 480 -13.32 -15.53 20.41
C LEU A 480 -13.32 -16.98 19.94
N GLU A 481 -14.18 -17.28 18.98
CA GLU A 481 -14.19 -18.58 18.30
C GLU A 481 -12.80 -18.89 17.73
N THR A 482 -12.39 -20.14 17.88
CA THR A 482 -11.11 -20.61 17.34
C THR A 482 -11.14 -20.63 15.81
N LEU A 483 -9.99 -20.30 15.21
CA LEU A 483 -9.88 -20.25 13.75
C LEU A 483 -9.88 -21.65 13.18
N PHE A 484 -10.74 -21.87 12.19
CA PHE A 484 -10.76 -23.12 11.43
C PHE A 484 -9.51 -23.24 10.55
N ASP A 485 -9.04 -24.47 10.44
CA ASP A 485 -7.96 -24.82 9.51
C ASP A 485 -8.48 -24.72 8.06
N PRO A 486 -7.78 -23.99 7.18
CA PRO A 486 -8.13 -23.95 5.77
C PRO A 486 -7.86 -25.30 5.11
N GLU A 487 -8.74 -25.69 4.19
CA GLU A 487 -8.50 -26.84 3.32
C GLU A 487 -7.32 -26.56 2.37
N PRO A 488 -6.60 -27.60 1.89
CA PRO A 488 -5.39 -27.42 1.08
C PRO A 488 -5.55 -26.50 -0.15
N ASP A 489 -6.67 -26.59 -0.85
CA ASP A 489 -7.03 -25.77 -2.03
C ASP A 489 -7.39 -24.31 -1.69
N GLN A 490 -7.71 -24.01 -0.43
CA GLN A 490 -7.98 -22.64 0.02
C GLN A 490 -6.69 -21.88 0.35
N LEU A 491 -5.55 -22.58 0.38
CA LEU A 491 -4.24 -21.99 0.65
C LEU A 491 -3.68 -21.26 -0.58
N TYR A 492 -4.18 -21.49 -1.79
CA TYR A 492 -3.63 -20.85 -2.98
C TYR A 492 -4.69 -20.63 -4.05
N ILE A 493 -4.41 -19.72 -4.98
CA ILE A 493 -5.14 -19.61 -6.24
C ILE A 493 -4.26 -20.11 -7.38
N TRP A 494 -4.88 -20.52 -8.48
CA TRP A 494 -4.19 -20.91 -9.73
C TRP A 494 -3.72 -19.67 -10.49
N LEU A 495 -2.85 -18.91 -9.81
CA LEU A 495 -2.09 -17.78 -10.31
C LEU A 495 -0.68 -17.87 -9.72
N HIS A 496 0.30 -17.95 -10.60
CA HIS A 496 1.70 -18.12 -10.24
C HIS A 496 2.56 -17.11 -10.99
N ALA A 497 3.39 -16.37 -10.27
CA ALA A 497 4.37 -15.46 -10.84
C ALA A 497 5.57 -16.30 -11.32
N TYR A 498 5.49 -16.77 -12.56
CA TYR A 498 6.35 -17.81 -13.11
C TYR A 498 7.76 -17.31 -13.39
N LYS A 499 7.87 -16.13 -14.01
CA LYS A 499 9.14 -15.62 -14.50
C LYS A 499 9.22 -14.12 -14.45
N TYR A 500 10.38 -13.62 -14.06
CA TYR A 500 10.76 -12.22 -14.15
C TYR A 500 12.10 -12.13 -14.85
N ASN A 501 12.25 -11.18 -15.77
CA ASN A 501 13.53 -10.90 -16.39
C ASN A 501 13.73 -9.41 -16.59
N GLY A 502 14.95 -8.95 -16.33
CA GLY A 502 15.46 -7.67 -16.82
C GLY A 502 16.31 -7.90 -18.07
N ASP A 503 17.17 -6.94 -18.38
CA ASP A 503 18.06 -7.02 -19.54
C ASP A 503 19.14 -8.12 -19.38
N ASP A 504 19.77 -8.18 -18.21
CA ASP A 504 20.93 -9.07 -17.97
C ASP A 504 20.65 -10.25 -17.03
N TRP A 505 19.41 -10.40 -16.55
CA TRP A 505 19.06 -11.43 -15.58
C TRP A 505 17.67 -12.02 -15.82
N CYS A 506 17.51 -13.27 -15.41
CA CYS A 506 16.24 -13.99 -15.47
C CYS A 506 16.08 -14.91 -14.26
N TYR A 507 14.97 -14.76 -13.53
CA TYR A 507 14.58 -15.65 -12.46
C TYR A 507 13.26 -16.33 -12.82
N THR A 508 13.25 -17.65 -12.72
CA THR A 508 12.10 -18.49 -13.03
C THR A 508 11.88 -19.51 -11.93
N THR A 509 10.63 -19.94 -11.78
CA THR A 509 10.26 -21.10 -10.97
C THR A 509 9.96 -22.30 -11.87
N GLU A 510 9.74 -23.45 -11.24
CA GLU A 510 9.10 -24.59 -11.90
C GLU A 510 7.62 -24.29 -12.17
N MET A 511 7.09 -24.89 -13.24
CA MET A 511 5.67 -24.83 -13.54
C MET A 511 4.86 -25.50 -12.42
N PRO A 512 3.83 -24.85 -11.86
CA PRO A 512 2.99 -25.46 -10.85
C PRO A 512 2.30 -26.73 -11.36
N GLU A 513 2.12 -27.74 -10.51
CA GLU A 513 1.44 -29.00 -10.87
C GLU A 513 0.06 -28.75 -11.50
N TRP A 514 -0.71 -27.81 -10.95
CA TRP A 514 -2.03 -27.43 -11.49
C TRP A 514 -1.98 -26.79 -12.87
N SER A 515 -0.82 -26.48 -13.44
CA SER A 515 -0.68 -25.97 -14.81
C SER A 515 -0.57 -27.07 -15.87
N GLN A 516 -0.48 -28.34 -15.46
CA GLN A 516 -0.42 -29.48 -16.39
C GLN A 516 -1.77 -29.73 -17.07
N LYS A 517 -1.78 -29.99 -18.39
CA LYS A 517 -3.01 -30.16 -19.17
C LYS A 517 -3.97 -31.22 -18.59
N ASP A 518 -3.43 -32.29 -18.03
CA ASP A 518 -4.12 -33.46 -17.47
C ASP A 518 -4.45 -33.35 -15.98
N TYR A 519 -4.15 -32.22 -15.33
CA TYR A 519 -4.49 -31.99 -13.93
C TYR A 519 -6.01 -32.11 -13.68
N ASP A 520 -6.40 -32.95 -12.70
CA ASP A 520 -7.79 -33.15 -12.26
C ASP A 520 -8.29 -31.92 -11.48
N ASP A 521 -8.74 -30.91 -12.24
CA ASP A 521 -9.33 -29.69 -11.68
C ASP A 521 -10.81 -29.85 -11.28
N ALA A 522 -11.47 -30.94 -11.67
CA ALA A 522 -12.93 -31.08 -11.61
C ALA A 522 -13.46 -30.88 -10.20
N LYS A 523 -12.87 -31.64 -9.27
CA LYS A 523 -13.28 -31.70 -7.88
C LYS A 523 -13.04 -30.38 -7.16
N ILE A 524 -11.93 -29.70 -7.48
CA ILE A 524 -11.57 -28.43 -6.86
C ILE A 524 -12.51 -27.33 -7.35
N VAL A 525 -12.72 -27.22 -8.66
CA VAL A 525 -13.63 -26.22 -9.24
C VAL A 525 -15.05 -26.41 -8.69
N GLN A 526 -15.58 -27.63 -8.73
CA GLN A 526 -16.93 -27.93 -8.24
C GLN A 526 -17.08 -27.58 -6.75
N ARG A 527 -16.09 -27.94 -5.93
CA ARG A 527 -16.11 -27.61 -4.50
C ARG A 527 -16.03 -26.12 -4.25
N HIS A 528 -15.23 -25.36 -4.99
CA HIS A 528 -15.16 -23.90 -4.82
C HIS A 528 -16.49 -23.22 -5.19
N GLN A 529 -17.18 -23.70 -6.24
CA GLN A 529 -18.52 -23.23 -6.60
C GLN A 529 -19.55 -23.58 -5.52
N GLU A 530 -19.52 -24.82 -5.01
CA GLU A 530 -20.41 -25.26 -3.94
C GLU A 530 -20.18 -24.47 -2.64
N LEU A 531 -18.92 -24.25 -2.25
CA LEU A 531 -18.57 -23.42 -1.09
C LEU A 531 -19.06 -21.98 -1.27
N ALA A 532 -18.98 -21.42 -2.48
CA ALA A 532 -19.53 -20.09 -2.75
C ALA A 532 -21.04 -20.07 -2.50
N ARG A 533 -21.79 -21.06 -2.98
CA ARG A 533 -23.25 -21.16 -2.77
C ARG A 533 -23.62 -21.40 -1.31
N GLN A 534 -22.88 -22.25 -0.61
CA GLN A 534 -23.10 -22.49 0.82
C GLN A 534 -22.91 -21.22 1.65
N ARG A 535 -21.98 -20.32 1.28
CA ARG A 535 -21.85 -19.00 1.93
C ARG A 535 -23.13 -18.18 1.81
N ALA A 536 -23.83 -18.21 0.67
CA ALA A 536 -25.06 -17.43 0.49
C ALA A 536 -26.27 -17.98 1.25
N LEU A 537 -26.21 -19.23 1.72
CA LEU A 537 -27.33 -19.91 2.37
C LEU A 537 -27.20 -19.95 3.90
N LEU A 538 -26.08 -19.46 4.45
CA LEU A 538 -25.91 -19.31 5.89
C LEU A 538 -26.67 -18.04 6.35
N PRO A 539 -27.53 -18.15 7.38
CA PRO A 539 -28.47 -17.09 7.77
C PRO A 539 -27.80 -15.85 8.39
#